data_AF-A0A2D7HES4-F1
#
_entry.id   AF-A0A2D7HES4-F1
#
_cell.length_a   1.000
_cell.length_b   1.000
_cell.length_c   1.000
_cell.angle_alpha   90.00
_cell.angle_beta   90.00
_cell.angle_gamma   90.00
#
_symmetry.space_group_name_H-M   'P 1'
#
loop_
_entity.id
_entity.type
_entity.pdbx_description
1 polymer ?
#
loop_
_entity_poly.entity_id
_entity_poly.type
_entity_poly.pdbx_seq_one_letter_code
_entity_poly.pdbx_strand_id
1 'polypeptide(L)'
;MDVQDKLAILADAAKYDASCASSGSKTTRAGSDIGSTEGMGICHSYTPDGRCISLLKILLTNFCVYDCQYCVNRISSDTPRARFTVSEVVSLTLDFYKRNYIEGLFLSSGIIQNPDYTMEQLTEVAKVLREEHRYGGYIHLKTIPNANKDLIEEAGRWADRLSVNIELPTENDLVQLAPEKNKPSIVNAMQGISEKIDETCADRKRGFKSPRFAPAGQSTQMIVGATPTPDSQILQTASELYGGQKLRRVYYSAYSPIPHADARLPGQSPPLVREHRLYQADWLLRFYGFKATELVTETDQNLSLEVDPKLAWALANRHCFPVDVNTACREQLLRIPGIGARSVARLLKIRQLQNIRISDLKKLKVAWNRAKYFVLTNDHNPAVKNLDMLDLERKLRPATQQLMLFDAMQSATSGEV
;
A
#
# COMPACT_ATOMS: atom_id res chain seq x y z
N MET A 1 17.51 -13.18 -26.71
CA MET A 1 16.30 -13.22 -25.87
C MET A 1 15.16 -12.62 -26.66
N ASP A 2 14.11 -13.39 -26.84
CA ASP A 2 12.87 -12.87 -27.41
C ASP A 2 12.06 -12.09 -26.36
N VAL A 3 10.88 -11.59 -26.74
CA VAL A 3 10.01 -10.80 -25.86
C VAL A 3 9.43 -11.65 -24.72
N GLN A 4 9.20 -12.94 -24.95
CA GLN A 4 8.60 -13.85 -23.97
C GLN A 4 9.62 -14.19 -22.86
N ASP A 5 10.87 -14.46 -23.24
CA ASP A 5 11.99 -14.62 -22.31
C ASP A 5 12.17 -13.37 -21.44
N LYS A 6 12.15 -12.18 -22.08
CA LYS A 6 12.27 -10.90 -21.37
C LYS A 6 11.12 -10.70 -20.39
N LEU A 7 9.90 -11.03 -20.80
CA LEU A 7 8.71 -10.92 -19.95
C LEU A 7 8.82 -11.80 -18.72
N ALA A 8 9.22 -13.07 -18.88
CA ALA A 8 9.40 -13.98 -17.76
C ALA A 8 10.40 -13.44 -16.72
N ILE A 9 11.55 -12.93 -17.17
CA ILE A 9 12.59 -12.37 -16.29
C ILE A 9 12.09 -11.08 -15.62
N LEU A 10 11.53 -10.15 -16.40
CA LEU A 10 11.21 -8.80 -15.92
C LEU A 10 9.93 -8.73 -15.11
N ALA A 11 8.98 -9.64 -15.35
CA ALA A 11 7.81 -9.82 -14.50
C ALA A 11 8.17 -10.46 -13.15
N ASP A 12 9.03 -11.49 -13.13
CA ASP A 12 9.49 -12.10 -11.87
C ASP A 12 10.31 -11.09 -11.05
N ALA A 13 11.18 -10.31 -11.69
CA ALA A 13 11.94 -9.25 -11.02
C ALA A 13 11.05 -8.13 -10.46
N ALA A 14 9.88 -7.88 -11.06
CA ALA A 14 8.92 -6.88 -10.58
C ALA A 14 8.17 -7.32 -9.30
N LYS A 15 8.22 -8.60 -8.89
CA LYS A 15 7.46 -9.10 -7.72
C LYS A 15 7.80 -8.42 -6.40
N TYR A 16 9.03 -7.90 -6.28
CA TYR A 16 9.51 -7.20 -5.08
C TYR A 16 8.98 -5.75 -4.93
N ASP A 17 8.24 -5.25 -5.93
CA ASP A 17 7.56 -3.95 -5.84
C ASP A 17 6.13 -4.13 -5.30
N ALA A 18 5.85 -3.71 -4.07
CA ALA A 18 4.58 -4.00 -3.39
C ALA A 18 3.39 -3.11 -3.81
N SER A 19 3.36 -2.63 -5.05
CA SER A 19 2.31 -1.72 -5.54
C SER A 19 0.97 -2.38 -5.90
N CYS A 20 0.93 -3.72 -5.97
CA CYS A 20 -0.26 -4.53 -6.23
C CYS A 20 -0.03 -5.98 -5.77
N ALA A 21 -1.11 -6.74 -5.56
CA ALA A 21 -1.01 -8.15 -5.19
C ALA A 21 -0.80 -9.02 -6.43
N SER A 22 0.26 -9.80 -6.44
CA SER A 22 0.46 -10.88 -7.42
C SER A 22 -0.19 -12.17 -6.90
N SER A 23 -0.84 -12.93 -7.77
CA SER A 23 -1.26 -14.30 -7.47
C SER A 23 -0.01 -15.17 -7.36
N GLY A 24 0.40 -15.53 -6.14
CA GLY A 24 1.63 -16.26 -5.86
C GLY A 24 1.62 -17.76 -6.18
N SER A 25 0.66 -18.29 -6.96
CA SER A 25 0.67 -19.70 -7.30
C SER A 25 1.79 -20.00 -8.30
N LYS A 26 2.65 -20.96 -7.97
CA LYS A 26 3.72 -21.46 -8.85
C LYS A 26 3.53 -22.91 -9.27
N THR A 27 2.40 -23.52 -8.91
CA THR A 27 2.20 -24.95 -9.05
C THR A 27 1.39 -25.24 -10.31
N THR A 28 2.07 -25.83 -11.29
CA THR A 28 1.44 -26.58 -12.36
C THR A 28 1.51 -28.06 -12.05
N ARG A 29 0.54 -28.84 -12.51
CA ARG A 29 0.64 -30.30 -12.43
C ARG A 29 1.65 -30.76 -13.48
N ALA A 30 2.48 -31.75 -13.14
CA ALA A 30 3.44 -32.33 -14.08
C ALA A 30 2.71 -32.78 -15.37
N GLY A 31 3.20 -32.35 -16.54
CA GLY A 31 2.61 -32.65 -17.85
C GLY A 31 1.42 -31.77 -18.26
N SER A 32 1.16 -30.64 -17.58
CA SER A 32 0.10 -29.69 -17.96
C SER A 32 0.66 -28.47 -18.69
N ASP A 33 0.24 -28.26 -19.94
CA ASP A 33 0.57 -27.08 -20.75
C ASP A 33 -0.48 -25.95 -20.63
N ILE A 34 -1.68 -26.27 -20.10
CA ILE A 34 -2.81 -25.34 -19.94
C ILE A 34 -3.12 -25.16 -18.45
N GLY A 35 -3.31 -23.91 -18.04
CA GLY A 35 -3.52 -23.55 -16.63
C GLY A 35 -2.21 -23.31 -15.85
N SER A 36 -1.09 -23.15 -16.55
CA SER A 36 0.18 -22.72 -15.94
C SER A 36 0.09 -21.28 -15.45
N THR A 37 0.38 -21.06 -14.17
CA THR A 37 0.46 -19.72 -13.56
C THR A 37 1.90 -19.19 -13.62
N GLU A 38 2.55 -19.37 -14.76
CA GLU A 38 3.81 -18.69 -15.05
C GLU A 38 3.59 -17.18 -14.92
N GLY A 39 4.53 -16.52 -14.26
CA GLY A 39 4.42 -15.13 -13.81
C GLY A 39 4.42 -14.13 -14.96
N MET A 40 3.32 -14.04 -15.72
CA MET A 40 3.15 -13.15 -16.88
C MET A 40 3.01 -11.66 -16.51
N GLY A 41 3.46 -11.27 -15.31
CA GLY A 41 3.44 -9.88 -14.85
C GLY A 41 2.06 -9.33 -14.54
N ILE A 42 0.99 -10.13 -14.57
CA ILE A 42 -0.35 -9.63 -14.22
C ILE A 42 -0.49 -9.57 -12.70
N CYS A 43 -0.85 -8.40 -12.17
CA CYS A 43 -1.19 -8.21 -10.77
C CYS A 43 -2.57 -7.58 -10.61
N HIS A 44 -3.19 -7.85 -9.46
CA HIS A 44 -4.51 -7.31 -9.14
C HIS A 44 -4.37 -6.13 -8.18
N SER A 45 -5.06 -5.04 -8.52
CA SER A 45 -5.22 -3.86 -7.69
C SER A 45 -6.70 -3.58 -7.50
N TYR A 46 -7.03 -2.71 -6.56
CA TYR A 46 -8.42 -2.38 -6.24
C TYR A 46 -8.65 -0.88 -6.34
N THR A 47 -9.72 -0.51 -7.03
CA THR A 47 -10.18 0.87 -7.11
C THR A 47 -10.85 1.29 -5.79
N PRO A 48 -11.01 2.60 -5.52
CA PRO A 48 -11.66 3.08 -4.28
C PRO A 48 -13.09 2.56 -4.05
N ASP A 49 -13.80 2.19 -5.12
CA ASP A 49 -15.13 1.57 -5.10
C ASP A 49 -15.09 0.04 -4.88
N GLY A 50 -13.90 -0.56 -4.76
CA GLY A 50 -13.71 -1.97 -4.43
C GLY A 50 -13.70 -2.90 -5.63
N ARG A 51 -13.64 -2.39 -6.87
CA ARG A 51 -13.48 -3.24 -8.06
C ARG A 51 -12.04 -3.70 -8.17
N CYS A 52 -11.87 -5.00 -8.43
CA CYS A 52 -10.58 -5.56 -8.80
C CYS A 52 -10.26 -5.16 -10.25
N ILE A 53 -9.02 -4.72 -10.49
CA ILE A 53 -8.47 -4.41 -11.81
C ILE A 53 -7.15 -5.16 -11.98
N SER A 54 -6.88 -5.60 -13.20
CA SER A 54 -5.67 -6.29 -13.61
C SER A 54 -4.70 -5.31 -14.25
N LEU A 55 -3.46 -5.29 -13.78
CA LEU A 55 -2.39 -4.45 -14.31
C LEU A 55 -1.26 -5.33 -14.84
N LEU A 56 -0.71 -4.97 -16.01
CA LEU A 56 0.58 -5.49 -16.45
C LEU A 56 1.67 -4.80 -15.65
N LYS A 57 2.23 -5.51 -14.67
CA LYS A 57 3.33 -5.06 -13.82
C LYS A 57 4.63 -5.68 -14.28
N ILE A 58 5.48 -4.84 -14.84
CA ILE A 58 6.77 -5.25 -15.41
C ILE A 58 7.86 -4.21 -15.12
N LEU A 59 9.11 -4.66 -15.20
CA LEU A 59 10.25 -3.75 -15.29
C LEU A 59 10.57 -3.49 -16.76
N LEU A 60 10.92 -2.25 -17.12
CA LEU A 60 11.56 -1.93 -18.39
C LEU A 60 12.88 -2.70 -18.53
N THR A 61 13.63 -2.78 -17.43
CA THR A 61 14.88 -3.52 -17.32
C THR A 61 15.12 -3.89 -15.87
N ASN A 62 15.77 -5.03 -15.62
CA ASN A 62 16.28 -5.35 -14.30
C ASN A 62 17.77 -5.03 -14.16
N PHE A 63 18.46 -4.54 -15.19
CA PHE A 63 19.79 -3.95 -15.02
C PHE A 63 19.71 -2.71 -14.11
N CYS A 64 20.57 -2.66 -13.09
CA CYS A 64 20.64 -1.54 -12.16
C CYS A 64 22.10 -1.23 -11.81
N VAL A 65 22.48 0.05 -11.86
CA VAL A 65 23.81 0.51 -11.45
C VAL A 65 23.96 0.67 -9.93
N TYR A 66 22.85 0.67 -9.18
CA TYR A 66 22.87 0.81 -7.72
C TYR A 66 23.05 -0.54 -7.01
N ASP A 67 23.69 -0.51 -5.85
CA ASP A 67 23.94 -1.68 -5.01
C ASP A 67 23.06 -1.74 -3.75
N CYS A 68 21.73 -1.57 -3.93
CA CYS A 68 20.79 -1.68 -2.82
C CYS A 68 20.79 -3.12 -2.25
N GLN A 69 21.20 -3.27 -1.00
CA GLN A 69 21.55 -4.57 -0.42
C GLN A 69 20.36 -5.53 -0.32
N TYR A 70 19.15 -4.99 -0.15
CA TYR A 70 17.90 -5.76 -0.11
C TYR A 70 17.35 -6.15 -1.50
N CYS A 71 17.94 -5.65 -2.58
CA CYS A 71 17.37 -5.77 -3.93
C CYS A 71 18.05 -6.87 -4.74
N VAL A 72 17.26 -7.80 -5.28
CA VAL A 72 17.77 -8.84 -6.19
C VAL A 72 18.36 -8.28 -7.49
N ASN A 73 17.96 -7.07 -7.86
CA ASN A 73 18.37 -6.41 -9.10
C ASN A 73 19.61 -5.53 -8.90
N ARG A 74 20.22 -5.50 -7.71
CA ARG A 74 21.43 -4.71 -7.43
C ARG A 74 22.58 -5.10 -8.35
N ILE A 75 23.54 -4.20 -8.58
CA ILE A 75 24.66 -4.43 -9.50
C ILE A 75 25.51 -5.66 -9.10
N SER A 76 25.64 -5.95 -7.81
CA SER A 76 26.42 -7.09 -7.31
C SER A 76 25.69 -8.44 -7.38
N SER A 77 24.42 -8.49 -7.80
CA SER A 77 23.68 -9.74 -7.91
C SER A 77 23.88 -10.41 -9.27
N ASP A 78 24.28 -11.67 -9.24
CA ASP A 78 24.32 -12.53 -10.42
C ASP A 78 22.93 -13.13 -10.67
N THR A 79 22.12 -12.42 -11.46
CA THR A 79 20.80 -12.86 -11.88
C THR A 79 20.61 -12.62 -13.36
N PRO A 80 19.81 -13.45 -14.06
CA PRO A 80 19.52 -13.23 -15.48
C PRO A 80 19.00 -11.83 -15.73
N ARG A 81 19.64 -11.10 -16.65
CA ARG A 81 19.30 -9.71 -16.95
C ARG A 81 18.66 -9.55 -18.31
N ALA A 82 17.64 -8.71 -18.36
CA ALA A 82 16.90 -8.43 -19.57
C ALA A 82 16.53 -6.95 -19.63
N ARG A 83 16.23 -6.49 -20.85
CA ARG A 83 15.75 -5.15 -21.11
C ARG A 83 14.78 -5.15 -22.27
N PHE A 84 13.65 -4.50 -22.08
CA PHE A 84 12.75 -4.13 -23.16
C PHE A 84 13.20 -2.82 -23.81
N THR A 85 12.91 -2.73 -25.10
CA THR A 85 12.80 -1.46 -25.83
C THR A 85 11.45 -0.82 -25.54
N VAL A 86 11.33 0.49 -25.80
CA VAL A 86 10.06 1.22 -25.67
C VAL A 86 8.96 0.54 -26.50
N SER A 87 9.26 0.20 -27.76
CA SER A 87 8.29 -0.42 -28.68
C SER A 87 7.81 -1.80 -28.21
N GLU A 88 8.69 -2.59 -27.57
CA GLU A 88 8.30 -3.89 -26.98
C GLU A 88 7.31 -3.71 -25.83
N VAL A 89 7.56 -2.75 -24.91
CA VAL A 89 6.63 -2.49 -23.80
C VAL A 89 5.28 -1.97 -24.30
N VAL A 90 5.30 -1.05 -25.26
CA VAL A 90 4.09 -0.51 -25.90
C VAL A 90 3.28 -1.62 -26.55
N SER A 91 3.92 -2.45 -27.38
CA SER A 91 3.27 -3.56 -28.08
C SER A 91 2.66 -4.57 -27.10
N LEU A 92 3.43 -4.99 -26.08
CA LEU A 92 2.96 -5.88 -25.03
C LEU A 92 1.74 -5.31 -24.31
N THR A 93 1.78 -4.04 -23.92
CA THR A 93 0.67 -3.39 -23.22
C THR A 93 -0.59 -3.38 -24.07
N LEU A 94 -0.48 -3.03 -25.35
CA LEU A 94 -1.61 -3.00 -26.27
C LEU A 94 -2.16 -4.40 -26.55
N ASP A 95 -1.31 -5.41 -26.69
CA ASP A 95 -1.72 -6.79 -26.96
C ASP A 95 -2.47 -7.41 -25.78
N PHE A 96 -1.98 -7.21 -24.55
CA PHE A 96 -2.67 -7.66 -23.34
C PHE A 96 -3.99 -6.91 -23.14
N TYR A 97 -4.03 -5.61 -23.42
CA TYR A 97 -5.25 -4.80 -23.30
C TYR A 97 -6.31 -5.22 -24.33
N LYS A 98 -5.95 -5.36 -25.62
CA LYS A 98 -6.88 -5.75 -26.70
C LYS A 98 -7.46 -7.15 -26.49
N ARG A 99 -6.76 -8.02 -25.75
CA ARG A 99 -7.21 -9.37 -25.38
C ARG A 99 -7.99 -9.40 -24.05
N ASN A 100 -8.26 -8.23 -23.44
CA ASN A 100 -8.93 -8.07 -22.15
C ASN A 100 -8.23 -8.77 -20.97
N TYR A 101 -6.90 -8.85 -20.99
CA TYR A 101 -6.13 -9.41 -19.87
C TYR A 101 -5.76 -8.36 -18.81
N ILE A 102 -5.72 -7.08 -19.18
CA ILE A 102 -5.36 -5.96 -18.30
C ILE A 102 -6.24 -4.74 -18.57
N GLU A 103 -6.38 -3.88 -17.57
CA GLU A 103 -6.97 -2.55 -17.67
C GLU A 103 -5.92 -1.43 -17.56
N GLY A 104 -4.65 -1.79 -17.30
CA GLY A 104 -3.57 -0.82 -17.15
C GLY A 104 -2.16 -1.38 -17.12
N LEU A 105 -1.19 -0.48 -17.16
CA LEU A 105 0.25 -0.73 -17.09
C LEU A 105 0.79 -0.19 -15.76
N PHE A 106 1.53 -1.01 -15.03
CA PHE A 106 2.44 -0.59 -13.97
C PHE A 106 3.87 -0.81 -14.47
N LEU A 107 4.60 0.28 -14.71
CA LEU A 107 5.95 0.24 -15.26
C LEU A 107 6.96 0.80 -14.26
N SER A 108 7.96 -0.01 -13.97
CA SER A 108 9.12 0.35 -13.17
C SER A 108 10.42 -0.02 -13.92
N SER A 109 11.58 0.21 -13.33
CA SER A 109 12.87 -0.11 -13.94
C SER A 109 13.96 -0.19 -12.88
N GLY A 110 14.98 -1.00 -13.16
CA GLY A 110 16.33 -0.75 -12.64
C GLY A 110 16.95 0.47 -13.33
N ILE A 111 18.02 1.01 -12.75
CA ILE A 111 18.68 2.23 -13.25
C ILE A 111 19.78 1.85 -14.23
N ILE A 112 19.61 2.24 -15.48
CA ILE A 112 20.53 1.97 -16.58
C ILE A 112 21.20 3.26 -17.02
N GLN A 113 22.53 3.24 -17.15
CA GLN A 113 23.38 4.41 -17.41
C GLN A 113 23.31 5.46 -16.28
N ASN A 114 22.18 6.14 -16.13
CA ASN A 114 21.93 7.12 -15.08
C ASN A 114 20.41 7.26 -14.82
N PRO A 115 20.01 7.94 -13.72
CA PRO A 115 18.60 8.18 -13.39
C PRO A 115 17.78 8.86 -14.49
N ASP A 116 18.33 9.90 -15.13
CA ASP A 116 17.65 10.72 -16.14
C ASP A 116 17.30 9.89 -17.37
N TYR A 117 18.29 9.20 -17.94
CA TYR A 117 18.09 8.33 -19.09
C TYR A 117 17.04 7.26 -18.81
N THR A 118 17.06 6.65 -17.62
CA THR A 118 16.05 5.66 -17.25
C THR A 118 14.66 6.29 -17.17
N MET A 119 14.55 7.48 -16.60
CA MET A 119 13.29 8.20 -16.49
C MET A 119 12.74 8.62 -17.86
N GLU A 120 13.60 9.09 -18.77
CA GLU A 120 13.25 9.38 -20.16
C GLU A 120 12.61 8.17 -20.85
N GLN A 121 13.20 6.98 -20.71
CA GLN A 121 12.65 5.76 -21.33
C GLN A 121 11.29 5.37 -20.76
N LEU A 122 11.09 5.52 -19.45
CA LEU A 122 9.78 5.27 -18.81
C LEU A 122 8.71 6.25 -19.29
N THR A 123 9.08 7.53 -19.37
CA THR A 123 8.22 8.61 -19.86
C THR A 123 7.84 8.39 -21.33
N GLU A 124 8.80 7.97 -22.16
CA GLU A 124 8.59 7.74 -23.59
C GLU A 124 7.57 6.62 -23.83
N VAL A 125 7.61 5.53 -23.05
CA VAL A 125 6.57 4.47 -23.14
C VAL A 125 5.18 5.05 -22.90
N ALA A 126 5.00 5.85 -21.84
CA ALA A 126 3.71 6.43 -21.54
C ALA A 126 3.27 7.45 -22.60
N LYS A 127 4.20 8.27 -23.12
CA LYS A 127 3.94 9.24 -24.17
C LYS A 127 3.49 8.56 -25.47
N VAL A 128 4.22 7.57 -25.96
CA VAL A 128 3.88 6.81 -27.19
C VAL A 128 2.51 6.13 -27.04
N LEU A 129 2.23 5.52 -25.87
CA LEU A 129 0.91 4.96 -25.59
C LEU A 129 -0.21 6.01 -25.72
N ARG A 130 0.00 7.22 -25.20
CA ARG A 130 -1.02 8.29 -25.19
C ARG A 130 -1.17 9.00 -26.54
N GLU A 131 -0.07 9.39 -27.18
CA GLU A 131 -0.09 10.22 -28.39
C GLU A 131 -0.31 9.40 -29.65
N GLU A 132 0.46 8.32 -29.84
CA GLU A 132 0.42 7.53 -31.08
C GLU A 132 -0.72 6.51 -31.07
N HIS A 133 -0.90 5.81 -29.94
CA HIS A 133 -1.87 4.73 -29.83
C HIS A 133 -3.20 5.15 -29.19
N ARG A 134 -3.30 6.39 -28.70
CA ARG A 134 -4.50 6.92 -28.00
C ARG A 134 -5.00 6.00 -26.89
N TYR A 135 -4.07 5.32 -26.22
CA TYR A 135 -4.37 4.39 -25.15
C TYR A 135 -5.01 5.15 -23.98
N GLY A 136 -6.23 4.77 -23.60
CA GLY A 136 -6.98 5.39 -22.51
C GLY A 136 -6.95 4.61 -21.18
N GLY A 137 -6.28 3.45 -21.15
CA GLY A 137 -6.17 2.62 -19.95
C GLY A 137 -5.26 3.23 -18.88
N TYR A 138 -5.27 2.64 -17.69
CA TYR A 138 -4.54 3.17 -16.54
C TYR A 138 -3.02 3.02 -16.72
N ILE A 139 -2.23 4.05 -16.39
CA ILE A 139 -0.76 4.00 -16.40
C ILE A 139 -0.22 4.46 -15.04
N HIS A 140 0.53 3.58 -14.37
CA HIS A 140 1.31 3.88 -13.18
C HIS A 140 2.79 3.80 -13.52
N LEU A 141 3.51 4.92 -13.41
CA LEU A 141 4.95 4.95 -13.53
C LEU A 141 5.64 5.05 -12.17
N LYS A 142 6.66 4.22 -11.95
CA LYS A 142 7.56 4.39 -10.82
C LYS A 142 8.67 5.35 -11.21
N THR A 143 8.74 6.49 -10.53
CA THR A 143 9.78 7.50 -10.77
C THR A 143 11.14 6.98 -10.32
N ILE A 144 12.18 7.32 -11.07
CA ILE A 144 13.55 6.96 -10.70
C ILE A 144 14.08 7.99 -9.69
N PRO A 145 14.62 7.57 -8.54
CA PRO A 145 15.23 8.49 -7.58
C PRO A 145 16.38 9.24 -8.23
N ASN A 146 16.58 10.50 -7.84
CA ASN A 146 17.61 11.41 -8.36
C ASN A 146 17.47 11.77 -9.85
N ALA A 147 16.36 11.45 -10.51
CA ALA A 147 16.07 11.95 -11.85
C ALA A 147 15.73 13.45 -11.82
N ASN A 148 16.04 14.15 -12.92
CA ASN A 148 15.74 15.55 -13.12
C ASN A 148 14.23 15.81 -12.94
N LYS A 149 13.90 16.89 -12.21
CA LYS A 149 12.53 17.30 -11.92
C LYS A 149 11.70 17.45 -13.20
N ASP A 150 12.27 17.99 -14.27
CA ASP A 150 11.55 18.20 -15.53
C ASP A 150 11.11 16.87 -16.16
N LEU A 151 11.92 15.81 -16.02
CA LEU A 151 11.57 14.46 -16.50
C LEU A 151 10.47 13.82 -15.67
N ILE A 152 10.47 14.05 -14.35
CA ILE A 152 9.39 13.61 -13.46
C ILE A 152 8.10 14.36 -13.77
N GLU A 153 8.19 15.67 -14.04
CA GLU A 153 7.05 16.47 -14.45
C GLU A 153 6.47 15.99 -15.78
N GLU A 154 7.32 15.70 -16.77
CA GLU A 154 6.89 15.15 -18.06
C GLU A 154 6.21 13.79 -17.88
N ALA A 155 6.78 12.89 -17.06
CA ALA A 155 6.16 11.60 -16.75
C ALA A 155 4.75 11.75 -16.14
N GLY A 156 4.57 12.72 -15.24
CA GLY A 156 3.28 13.00 -14.62
C GLY A 156 2.21 13.48 -15.60
N ARG A 157 2.59 14.06 -16.75
CA ARG A 157 1.63 14.46 -17.80
C ARG A 157 0.98 13.25 -18.49
N TRP A 158 1.75 12.18 -18.65
CA TRP A 158 1.33 10.99 -19.40
C TRP A 158 0.78 9.87 -18.50
N ALA A 159 1.23 9.81 -17.24
CA ALA A 159 0.81 8.83 -16.25
C ALA A 159 -0.45 9.24 -15.47
N ASP A 160 -1.24 8.24 -15.07
CA ASP A 160 -2.36 8.44 -14.15
C ASP A 160 -1.89 8.52 -12.69
N ARG A 161 -0.86 7.74 -12.34
CA ARG A 161 -0.22 7.73 -11.01
C ARG A 161 1.30 7.72 -11.14
N LEU A 162 1.94 8.46 -10.25
CA LEU A 162 3.38 8.36 -10.01
C LEU A 162 3.65 7.68 -8.67
N SER A 163 4.75 6.95 -8.56
CA SER A 163 5.25 6.49 -7.27
C SER A 163 6.74 6.64 -7.12
N VAL A 164 7.16 7.14 -5.96
CA VAL A 164 8.57 7.25 -5.56
C VAL A 164 8.78 6.31 -4.38
N ASN A 165 9.76 5.41 -4.42
CA ASN A 165 10.02 4.55 -3.24
C ASN A 165 10.86 5.32 -2.20
N ILE A 166 10.37 5.36 -0.96
CA ILE A 166 11.18 5.76 0.19
C ILE A 166 12.15 4.65 0.61
N GLU A 167 11.87 3.41 0.20
CA GLU A 167 12.63 2.18 0.41
C GLU A 167 12.70 1.73 1.86
N LEU A 168 13.25 2.54 2.75
CA LEU A 168 13.46 2.20 4.16
C LEU A 168 12.85 3.28 5.07
N PRO A 169 12.41 2.92 6.29
CA PRO A 169 11.70 3.87 7.15
C PRO A 169 12.63 4.97 7.66
N THR A 170 13.86 4.62 8.04
CA THR A 170 14.82 5.56 8.63
C THR A 170 15.92 5.93 7.64
N GLU A 171 16.48 7.13 7.82
CA GLU A 171 17.62 7.58 7.00
C GLU A 171 18.88 6.75 7.27
N ASN A 172 19.12 6.37 8.53
CA ASN A 172 20.24 5.52 8.89
C ASN A 172 20.16 4.15 8.17
N ASP A 173 18.98 3.54 8.13
CA ASP A 173 18.79 2.28 7.40
C ASP A 173 19.08 2.46 5.90
N LEU A 174 18.62 3.59 5.33
CA LEU A 174 18.84 3.89 3.92
C LEU A 174 20.33 4.03 3.59
N VAL A 175 21.09 4.75 4.41
CA VAL A 175 22.55 4.89 4.25
C VAL A 175 23.25 3.53 4.35
N GLN A 176 22.81 2.67 5.27
CA GLN A 176 23.43 1.37 5.48
C GLN A 176 23.12 0.36 4.37
N LEU A 177 21.92 0.41 3.77
CA LEU A 177 21.45 -0.63 2.84
C LEU A 177 21.28 -0.15 1.40
N ALA A 178 21.30 1.15 1.12
CA ALA A 178 21.18 1.72 -0.23
C ALA A 178 21.89 3.08 -0.29
N PRO A 179 23.23 3.12 -0.15
CA PRO A 179 23.99 4.36 0.00
C PRO A 179 23.89 5.32 -1.20
N GLU A 180 23.54 4.83 -2.38
CA GLU A 180 23.32 5.66 -3.58
C GLU A 180 22.00 6.44 -3.54
N LYS A 181 21.14 6.16 -2.55
CA LYS A 181 19.85 6.82 -2.34
C LYS A 181 19.94 7.75 -1.14
N ASN A 182 19.33 8.93 -1.27
CA ASN A 182 19.31 9.95 -0.25
C ASN A 182 17.85 10.31 0.09
N LYS A 183 17.49 10.23 1.37
CA LYS A 183 16.11 10.46 1.85
C LYS A 183 15.62 11.90 1.54
N PRO A 184 16.37 12.97 1.83
CA PRO A 184 16.02 14.33 1.39
C PRO A 184 15.70 14.44 -0.10
N SER A 185 16.50 13.84 -0.98
CA SER A 185 16.30 13.89 -2.43
C SER A 185 15.01 13.17 -2.86
N ILE A 186 14.74 12.02 -2.25
CA ILE A 186 13.49 11.26 -2.47
C ILE A 186 12.27 12.06 -2.02
N VAL A 187 12.33 12.65 -0.82
CA VAL A 187 11.24 13.47 -0.26
C VAL A 187 11.01 14.73 -1.10
N ASN A 188 12.08 15.38 -1.58
CA ASN A 188 11.98 16.53 -2.48
C ASN A 188 11.33 16.17 -3.82
N ALA A 189 11.62 14.99 -4.39
CA ALA A 189 10.95 14.52 -5.60
C ALA A 189 9.43 14.33 -5.35
N MET A 190 9.04 13.69 -4.24
CA MET A 190 7.62 13.55 -3.85
C MET A 190 6.96 14.92 -3.61
N GLN A 191 7.69 15.86 -3.02
CA GLN A 191 7.22 17.22 -2.76
C GLN A 191 6.92 17.94 -4.08
N GLY A 192 7.83 17.88 -5.05
CA GLY A 192 7.62 18.45 -6.38
C GLY A 192 6.40 17.86 -7.10
N ILE A 193 6.18 16.55 -6.99
CA ILE A 193 4.97 15.90 -7.53
C ILE A 193 3.71 16.43 -6.82
N SER A 194 3.74 16.58 -5.49
CA SER A 194 2.59 17.10 -4.73
C SER A 194 2.24 18.53 -5.16
N GLU A 195 3.24 19.39 -5.25
CA GLU A 195 3.08 20.79 -5.64
C GLU A 195 2.48 20.89 -7.04
N LYS A 196 2.95 20.06 -7.99
CA LYS A 196 2.42 20.08 -9.35
C LYS A 196 0.99 19.56 -9.46
N ILE A 197 0.62 18.57 -8.64
CA ILE A 197 -0.78 18.12 -8.50
C ILE A 197 -1.64 19.27 -7.97
N ASP A 198 -1.21 19.95 -6.90
CA ASP A 198 -1.95 21.05 -6.30
C ASP A 198 -2.11 22.23 -7.27
N GLU A 199 -1.06 22.61 -7.99
CA GLU A 199 -1.06 23.64 -9.05
C GLU A 199 -2.09 23.28 -10.13
N THR A 200 -2.01 22.06 -10.68
CA THR A 200 -2.92 21.59 -11.73
C THR A 200 -4.37 21.56 -11.25
N CYS A 201 -4.62 21.16 -10.01
CA CYS A 201 -5.95 21.18 -9.40
C CYS A 201 -6.46 22.61 -9.19
N ALA A 202 -5.62 23.55 -8.75
CA ALA A 202 -5.98 24.94 -8.54
C ALA A 202 -6.35 25.63 -9.86
N ASP A 203 -5.54 25.42 -10.90
CA ASP A 203 -5.78 26.01 -12.21
C ASP A 203 -7.10 25.53 -12.84
N ARG A 204 -7.39 24.23 -12.72
CA ARG A 204 -8.67 23.67 -13.18
C ARG A 204 -9.86 24.27 -12.45
N LYS A 205 -9.75 24.48 -11.14
CA LYS A 205 -10.81 25.14 -10.35
C LYS A 205 -11.02 26.60 -10.78
N ARG A 206 -9.97 27.26 -11.29
CA ARG A 206 -10.04 28.62 -11.86
C ARG A 206 -10.55 28.64 -13.31
N GLY A 207 -10.80 27.48 -13.92
CA GLY A 207 -11.32 27.36 -15.28
C GLY A 207 -10.26 27.30 -16.37
N PHE A 208 -8.97 27.22 -16.03
CA PHE A 208 -7.90 27.05 -17.01
C PHE A 208 -7.89 25.62 -17.59
N LYS A 209 -7.54 25.52 -18.87
CA LYS A 209 -7.31 24.23 -19.54
C LYS A 209 -5.91 23.70 -19.23
N SER A 210 -5.67 23.37 -17.96
CA SER A 210 -4.36 22.81 -17.55
C SER A 210 -4.23 21.34 -17.94
N PRO A 211 -3.06 20.91 -18.45
CA PRO A 211 -2.75 19.53 -18.76
C PRO A 211 -3.08 18.58 -17.60
N ARG A 212 -3.38 17.31 -17.89
CA ARG A 212 -3.47 16.30 -16.82
C ARG A 212 -2.11 16.11 -16.20
N PHE A 213 -2.10 15.93 -14.88
CA PHE A 213 -0.90 15.60 -14.12
C PHE A 213 -1.29 14.63 -13.03
N ALA A 214 -0.82 13.37 -13.13
CA ALA A 214 -1.01 12.29 -12.17
C ALA A 214 -2.37 12.33 -11.42
N PRO A 215 -3.52 12.27 -12.12
CA PRO A 215 -4.85 12.46 -11.53
C PRO A 215 -5.18 11.47 -10.41
N ALA A 216 -4.59 10.27 -10.40
CA ALA A 216 -4.76 9.27 -9.35
C ALA A 216 -3.80 9.50 -8.16
N GLY A 217 -3.05 10.60 -8.16
CA GLY A 217 -2.14 11.06 -7.12
C GLY A 217 -0.80 10.33 -7.13
N GLN A 218 -0.09 10.41 -6.00
CA GLN A 218 1.19 9.73 -5.79
C GLN A 218 1.16 8.73 -4.64
N SER A 219 2.03 7.73 -4.71
CA SER A 219 2.22 6.72 -3.65
C SER A 219 3.70 6.43 -3.41
N THR A 220 3.99 5.75 -2.30
CA THR A 220 5.35 5.29 -1.98
C THR A 220 5.33 3.85 -1.49
N GLN A 221 6.50 3.22 -1.43
CA GLN A 221 6.71 1.90 -0.85
C GLN A 221 7.88 1.93 0.12
N MET A 222 7.74 1.22 1.23
CA MET A 222 8.77 0.93 2.23
C MET A 222 8.88 -0.58 2.49
N ILE A 223 10.11 -1.03 2.69
CA ILE A 223 10.46 -2.39 3.07
C ILE A 223 10.47 -2.47 4.59
N VAL A 224 9.79 -3.49 5.11
CA VAL A 224 9.61 -3.72 6.54
C VAL A 224 10.32 -5.00 6.93
N GLY A 225 11.04 -4.96 8.05
CA GLY A 225 11.75 -6.12 8.59
C GLY A 225 13.07 -6.45 7.88
N ALA A 226 13.59 -5.55 7.04
CA ALA A 226 14.99 -5.60 6.59
C ALA A 226 15.96 -5.12 7.67
N THR A 227 15.48 -4.30 8.61
CA THR A 227 16.21 -3.75 9.75
C THR A 227 15.38 -3.94 11.03
N PRO A 228 15.97 -3.81 12.23
CA PRO A 228 15.24 -3.90 13.51
C PRO A 228 14.36 -2.68 13.81
N THR A 229 14.02 -1.89 12.80
CA THR A 229 13.22 -0.67 12.96
C THR A 229 11.84 -0.99 13.52
N PRO A 230 11.44 -0.36 14.65
CA PRO A 230 10.18 -0.62 15.31
C PRO A 230 8.99 -0.08 14.50
N ASP A 231 7.82 -0.70 14.67
CA ASP A 231 6.61 -0.29 13.95
C ASP A 231 6.17 1.15 14.28
N SER A 232 6.47 1.64 15.49
CA SER A 232 6.24 3.04 15.87
C SER A 232 6.89 4.02 14.89
N GLN A 233 8.15 3.77 14.54
CA GLN A 233 8.94 4.63 13.66
C GLN A 233 8.52 4.48 12.19
N ILE A 234 8.11 3.28 11.79
CA ILE A 234 7.53 3.01 10.48
C ILE A 234 6.24 3.82 10.28
N LEU A 235 5.32 3.75 11.25
CA LEU A 235 4.06 4.49 11.23
C LEU A 235 4.26 6.00 11.34
N GLN A 236 5.24 6.45 12.12
CA GLN A 236 5.61 7.86 12.21
C GLN A 236 6.09 8.39 10.86
N THR A 237 6.99 7.66 10.19
CA THR A 237 7.46 8.01 8.84
C THR A 237 6.30 8.06 7.84
N ALA A 238 5.40 7.08 7.89
CA ALA A 238 4.20 7.09 7.03
C ALA A 238 3.31 8.32 7.31
N SER A 239 3.07 8.66 8.58
CA SER A 239 2.29 9.83 8.99
C SER A 239 2.88 11.14 8.47
N GLU A 240 4.20 11.29 8.54
CA GLU A 240 4.93 12.46 8.02
C GLU A 240 4.78 12.58 6.51
N LEU A 241 4.93 11.48 5.78
CA LEU A 241 4.78 11.46 4.31
C LEU A 241 3.35 11.76 3.86
N TYR A 242 2.33 11.31 4.60
CA TYR A 242 0.94 11.69 4.33
C TYR A 242 0.69 13.18 4.56
N GLY A 243 1.22 13.73 5.66
CA GLY A 243 1.03 15.14 6.01
C GLY A 243 1.79 16.09 5.10
N GLY A 244 3.06 15.77 4.80
CA GLY A 244 3.94 16.60 3.98
C GLY A 244 3.67 16.47 2.48
N GLN A 245 3.72 15.24 1.95
CA GLN A 245 3.71 14.98 0.50
C GLN A 245 2.31 14.60 -0.02
N LYS A 246 1.28 14.64 0.84
CA LYS A 246 -0.13 14.34 0.49
C LYS A 246 -0.29 13.00 -0.23
N LEU A 247 0.48 11.99 0.18
CA LEU A 247 0.47 10.68 -0.47
C LEU A 247 -0.94 10.07 -0.45
N ARG A 248 -1.30 9.37 -1.53
CA ARG A 248 -2.54 8.59 -1.59
C ARG A 248 -2.42 7.26 -0.86
N ARG A 249 -1.21 6.70 -0.81
CA ARG A 249 -0.95 5.40 -0.17
C ARG A 249 0.55 5.20 0.08
N VAL A 250 0.85 4.59 1.22
CA VAL A 250 2.12 3.95 1.54
C VAL A 250 1.93 2.44 1.42
N TYR A 251 2.81 1.78 0.68
CA TYR A 251 2.87 0.33 0.57
C TYR A 251 3.94 -0.21 1.51
N TYR A 252 3.55 -1.15 2.36
CA TYR A 252 4.46 -1.91 3.21
C TYR A 252 4.74 -3.24 2.52
N SER A 253 6.02 -3.56 2.36
CA SER A 253 6.47 -4.84 1.82
C SER A 253 7.29 -5.55 2.88
N ALA A 254 6.86 -6.73 3.32
CA ALA A 254 7.75 -7.59 4.09
C ALA A 254 9.04 -7.86 3.30
N TYR A 255 10.18 -7.77 3.98
CA TYR A 255 11.45 -8.14 3.40
C TYR A 255 11.45 -9.61 2.98
N SER A 256 11.87 -9.88 1.76
CA SER A 256 12.06 -11.22 1.23
C SER A 256 13.56 -11.48 1.09
N PRO A 257 14.12 -12.48 1.79
CA PRO A 257 15.49 -12.91 1.55
C PRO A 257 15.75 -13.18 0.08
N ILE A 258 16.88 -12.70 -0.41
CA ILE A 258 17.39 -12.97 -1.75
C ILE A 258 18.45 -14.08 -1.69
N PRO A 259 18.66 -14.86 -2.77
CA PRO A 259 19.58 -16.01 -2.75
C PRO A 259 21.01 -15.65 -2.29
N HIS A 260 21.48 -14.45 -2.62
CA HIS A 260 22.79 -13.91 -2.21
C HIS A 260 22.60 -12.68 -1.33
N ALA A 261 21.96 -12.86 -0.18
CA ALA A 261 21.71 -11.77 0.76
C ALA A 261 23.01 -11.24 1.38
N ASP A 262 23.08 -9.93 1.57
CA ASP A 262 24.14 -9.28 2.34
C ASP A 262 24.02 -9.66 3.83
N ALA A 263 25.15 -9.81 4.52
CA ALA A 263 25.21 -10.21 5.93
C ALA A 263 24.52 -9.23 6.89
N ARG A 264 24.31 -7.97 6.47
CA ARG A 264 23.57 -6.95 7.24
C ARG A 264 22.06 -7.24 7.29
N LEU A 265 21.54 -8.06 6.37
CA LEU A 265 20.11 -8.34 6.27
C LEU A 265 19.74 -9.61 7.03
N PRO A 266 18.50 -9.71 7.53
CA PRO A 266 18.04 -10.92 8.19
C PRO A 266 17.97 -12.08 7.19
N GLY A 267 18.26 -13.29 7.66
CA GLY A 267 18.17 -14.51 6.85
C GLY A 267 16.74 -15.01 6.63
N GLN A 268 15.76 -14.44 7.33
CA GLN A 268 14.35 -14.83 7.27
C GLN A 268 13.44 -13.64 7.02
N SER A 269 12.33 -13.87 6.32
CA SER A 269 11.26 -12.87 6.20
C SER A 269 10.60 -12.60 7.55
N PRO A 270 10.16 -11.35 7.82
CA PRO A 270 9.32 -11.08 8.95
C PRO A 270 7.97 -11.81 8.80
N PRO A 271 7.25 -12.08 9.89
CA PRO A 271 5.92 -12.67 9.83
C PRO A 271 4.99 -11.83 8.93
N LEU A 272 4.28 -12.46 7.99
CA LEU A 272 3.32 -11.77 7.10
C LEU A 272 2.24 -11.01 7.88
N VAL A 273 1.93 -11.47 9.10
CA VAL A 273 1.03 -10.79 10.02
C VAL A 273 1.50 -9.37 10.32
N ARG A 274 2.80 -9.13 10.45
CA ARG A 274 3.37 -7.80 10.72
C ARG A 274 3.05 -6.82 9.59
N GLU A 275 3.23 -7.24 8.34
CA GLU A 275 2.85 -6.43 7.17
C GLU A 275 1.35 -6.10 7.20
N HIS A 276 0.50 -7.09 7.48
CA HIS A 276 -0.94 -6.88 7.59
C HIS A 276 -1.31 -5.91 8.72
N ARG A 277 -0.66 -6.01 9.89
CA ARG A 277 -0.86 -5.10 11.03
C ARG A 277 -0.49 -3.67 10.69
N LEU A 278 0.59 -3.45 9.94
CA LEU A 278 0.96 -2.12 9.46
C LEU A 278 -0.10 -1.53 8.51
N TYR A 279 -0.67 -2.33 7.60
CA TYR A 279 -1.78 -1.87 6.77
C TYR A 279 -3.04 -1.54 7.60
N GLN A 280 -3.37 -2.33 8.62
CA GLN A 280 -4.47 -2.01 9.53
C GLN A 280 -4.21 -0.71 10.30
N ALA A 281 -2.99 -0.51 10.80
CA ALA A 281 -2.59 0.71 11.50
C ALA A 281 -2.61 1.94 10.57
N ASP A 282 -2.07 1.84 9.36
CA ASP A 282 -2.14 2.88 8.32
C ASP A 282 -3.58 3.33 8.03
N TRP A 283 -4.51 2.37 7.95
CA TRP A 283 -5.92 2.66 7.77
C TRP A 283 -6.50 3.50 8.92
N LEU A 284 -6.11 3.19 10.16
CA LEU A 284 -6.53 3.95 11.35
C LEU A 284 -5.96 5.38 11.33
N LEU A 285 -4.71 5.56 10.92
CA LEU A 285 -4.10 6.89 10.77
C LEU A 285 -4.92 7.73 9.77
N ARG A 286 -5.21 7.16 8.60
CA ARG A 286 -5.79 7.91 7.47
C ARG A 286 -7.27 8.20 7.60
N PHE A 287 -8.06 7.23 8.08
CA PHE A 287 -9.51 7.33 8.04
C PHE A 287 -10.16 7.50 9.42
N TYR A 288 -9.43 7.14 10.49
CA TYR A 288 -9.94 7.15 11.87
C TYR A 288 -9.33 8.27 12.71
N GLY A 289 -8.34 8.99 12.16
CA GLY A 289 -7.67 10.09 12.85
C GLY A 289 -6.82 9.63 14.02
N PHE A 290 -6.28 8.41 13.96
CA PHE A 290 -5.28 7.97 14.92
C PHE A 290 -3.95 8.68 14.67
N LYS A 291 -3.16 8.85 15.74
CA LYS A 291 -1.77 9.28 15.68
C LYS A 291 -0.85 8.05 15.73
N ALA A 292 0.33 8.14 15.11
CA ALA A 292 1.31 7.06 15.15
C ALA A 292 1.75 6.74 16.60
N THR A 293 1.91 7.79 17.42
CA THR A 293 2.36 7.68 18.81
C THR A 293 1.38 7.01 19.76
N GLU A 294 0.10 6.88 19.41
CA GLU A 294 -0.89 6.22 20.27
C GLU A 294 -1.13 4.76 19.90
N LEU A 295 -0.90 4.36 18.64
CA LEU A 295 -1.20 3.01 18.15
C LEU A 295 -0.25 1.94 18.70
N VAL A 296 0.96 2.34 19.05
CA VAL A 296 2.00 1.46 19.58
C VAL A 296 2.10 1.67 21.08
N THR A 297 1.57 0.72 21.83
CA THR A 297 1.47 0.79 23.31
C THR A 297 2.43 -0.16 24.02
N GLU A 298 3.06 -1.07 23.28
CA GLU A 298 3.98 -2.07 23.82
C GLU A 298 5.38 -1.47 24.09
N THR A 299 6.11 -2.04 25.05
CA THR A 299 7.45 -1.57 25.45
C THR A 299 8.49 -1.75 24.35
N ASP A 300 8.31 -2.74 23.48
CA ASP A 300 9.19 -3.03 22.36
C ASP A 300 8.93 -2.13 21.13
N GLN A 301 7.93 -1.25 21.24
CA GLN A 301 7.49 -0.33 20.18
C GLN A 301 7.01 -1.01 18.89
N ASN A 302 6.52 -2.25 18.96
CA ASN A 302 5.90 -2.94 17.83
C ASN A 302 4.38 -3.08 17.98
N LEU A 303 3.71 -3.34 16.86
CA LEU A 303 2.30 -3.69 16.86
C LEU A 303 2.14 -5.14 17.33
N SER A 304 1.10 -5.38 18.12
CA SER A 304 0.73 -6.74 18.51
C SER A 304 0.46 -7.61 17.27
N LEU A 305 1.11 -8.77 17.21
CA LEU A 305 0.81 -9.77 16.16
C LEU A 305 -0.48 -10.53 16.45
N GLU A 306 -0.86 -10.66 17.72
CA GLU A 306 -2.00 -11.46 18.17
C GLU A 306 -3.34 -10.75 17.98
N VAL A 307 -3.38 -9.43 18.19
CA VAL A 307 -4.60 -8.62 18.11
C VAL A 307 -4.44 -7.48 17.11
N ASP A 308 -5.53 -7.05 16.49
CA ASP A 308 -5.50 -5.92 15.57
C ASP A 308 -5.17 -4.60 16.30
N PRO A 309 -4.58 -3.60 15.62
CA PRO A 309 -4.11 -2.37 16.26
C PRO A 309 -5.21 -1.58 16.97
N LYS A 310 -6.46 -1.66 16.48
CA LYS A 310 -7.58 -0.92 17.07
C LYS A 310 -8.04 -1.56 18.37
N LEU A 311 -8.12 -2.90 18.42
CA LEU A 311 -8.40 -3.63 19.64
C LEU A 311 -7.24 -3.49 20.65
N ALA A 312 -6.00 -3.62 20.21
CA ALA A 312 -4.81 -3.42 21.05
C ALA A 312 -4.86 -2.06 21.77
N TRP A 313 -5.12 -0.99 20.99
CA TRP A 313 -5.30 0.36 21.54
C TRP A 313 -6.44 0.43 22.56
N ALA A 314 -7.58 -0.20 22.28
CA ALA A 314 -8.74 -0.15 23.16
C ALA A 314 -8.53 -0.91 24.48
N LEU A 315 -7.77 -2.01 24.45
CA LEU A 315 -7.40 -2.77 25.64
C LEU A 315 -6.35 -2.03 26.49
N ALA A 316 -5.41 -1.31 25.86
CA ALA A 316 -4.48 -0.46 26.58
C ALA A 316 -5.19 0.77 27.19
N ASN A 317 -6.21 1.30 26.51
CA ASN A 317 -6.95 2.50 26.92
C ASN A 317 -8.36 2.18 27.44
N ARG A 318 -8.49 1.17 28.31
CA ARG A 318 -9.79 0.77 28.91
C ARG A 318 -10.53 1.92 29.59
N HIS A 319 -9.79 2.87 30.16
CA HIS A 319 -10.34 4.08 30.81
C HIS A 319 -11.15 4.99 29.87
N CYS A 320 -10.97 4.89 28.55
CA CYS A 320 -11.79 5.61 27.56
C CYS A 320 -13.14 4.94 27.28
N PHE A 321 -13.40 3.77 27.85
CA PHE A 321 -14.59 2.96 27.63
C PHE A 321 -15.36 2.77 28.94
N PRO A 322 -16.67 2.53 28.87
CA PRO A 322 -17.48 2.39 27.66
C PRO A 322 -17.87 3.74 27.03
N VAL A 323 -18.02 3.75 25.71
CA VAL A 323 -18.47 4.94 24.97
C VAL A 323 -19.98 4.87 24.79
N ASP A 324 -20.70 5.88 25.28
CA ASP A 324 -22.13 6.02 24.98
C ASP A 324 -22.32 6.40 23.52
N VAL A 325 -23.00 5.52 22.79
CA VAL A 325 -23.37 5.79 21.42
C VAL A 325 -24.12 7.12 21.37
N ASN A 326 -25.22 7.33 22.08
CA ASN A 326 -26.11 8.44 21.76
C ASN A 326 -25.49 9.84 21.94
N THR A 327 -24.44 9.96 22.75
CA THR A 327 -23.80 11.25 23.10
C THR A 327 -22.38 11.44 22.55
N ALA A 328 -21.63 10.36 22.30
CA ALA A 328 -20.21 10.47 21.94
C ALA A 328 -19.96 11.11 20.57
N CYS A 329 -18.83 11.83 20.47
CA CYS A 329 -18.40 12.45 19.22
C CYS A 329 -17.93 11.41 18.19
N ARG A 330 -17.81 11.84 16.93
CA ARG A 330 -17.39 10.96 15.82
C ARG A 330 -16.07 10.25 16.11
N GLU A 331 -15.11 10.98 16.67
CA GLU A 331 -13.76 10.50 16.95
C GLU A 331 -13.79 9.39 17.98
N GLN A 332 -14.53 9.56 19.08
CA GLN A 332 -14.71 8.53 20.12
C GLN A 332 -15.35 7.25 19.55
N LEU A 333 -16.34 7.40 18.67
CA LEU A 333 -17.02 6.25 18.05
C LEU A 333 -16.10 5.47 17.12
N LEU A 334 -15.21 6.18 16.42
CA LEU A 334 -14.19 5.57 15.58
C LEU A 334 -13.16 4.79 16.42
N ARG A 335 -13.03 5.03 17.73
CA ARG A 335 -12.14 4.26 18.60
C ARG A 335 -12.71 2.91 19.05
N ILE A 336 -14.02 2.70 18.94
CA ILE A 336 -14.69 1.47 19.40
C ILE A 336 -14.33 0.27 18.51
N PRO A 337 -13.72 -0.81 19.03
CA PRO A 337 -13.45 -2.04 18.26
C PRO A 337 -14.72 -2.62 17.64
N GLY A 338 -14.65 -3.08 16.39
CA GLY A 338 -15.79 -3.65 15.66
C GLY A 338 -16.77 -2.65 15.02
N ILE A 339 -16.56 -1.34 15.19
CA ILE A 339 -17.31 -0.30 14.49
C ILE A 339 -16.37 0.46 13.53
N GLY A 340 -16.66 0.49 12.24
CA GLY A 340 -15.87 1.29 11.29
C GLY A 340 -16.52 2.55 10.78
N ALA A 341 -15.77 3.28 9.94
CA ALA A 341 -16.12 4.62 9.50
C ALA A 341 -17.49 4.72 8.79
N ARG A 342 -17.85 3.73 7.96
CA ARG A 342 -19.16 3.66 7.30
C ARG A 342 -20.28 3.48 8.32
N SER A 343 -20.09 2.59 9.29
CA SER A 343 -21.05 2.33 10.36
C SER A 343 -21.20 3.56 11.26
N VAL A 344 -20.10 4.22 11.66
CA VAL A 344 -20.13 5.49 12.41
C VAL A 344 -20.90 6.56 11.64
N ALA A 345 -20.63 6.75 10.35
CA ALA A 345 -21.33 7.75 9.53
C ALA A 345 -22.85 7.50 9.47
N ARG A 346 -23.28 6.23 9.35
CA ARG A 346 -24.70 5.87 9.37
C ARG A 346 -25.31 6.07 10.75
N LEU A 347 -24.61 5.66 11.80
CA LEU A 347 -25.12 5.75 13.16
C LEU A 347 -25.25 7.21 13.63
N LEU A 348 -24.36 8.12 13.22
CA LEU A 348 -24.51 9.56 13.49
C LEU A 348 -25.79 10.13 12.85
N LYS A 349 -26.16 9.68 11.65
CA LYS A 349 -27.42 10.09 11.00
C LYS A 349 -28.65 9.54 11.72
N ILE A 350 -28.61 8.26 12.12
CA ILE A 350 -29.76 7.63 12.80
C ILE A 350 -30.02 8.26 14.17
N ARG A 351 -28.96 8.65 14.90
CA ARG A 351 -29.07 9.31 16.21
C ARG A 351 -29.82 10.64 16.20
N GLN A 352 -29.87 11.31 15.04
CA GLN A 352 -30.66 12.54 14.89
C GLN A 352 -32.16 12.26 14.88
N LEU A 353 -32.57 11.02 14.61
CA LEU A 353 -33.96 10.61 14.47
C LEU A 353 -34.46 9.77 15.64
N GLN A 354 -33.58 8.98 16.27
CA GLN A 354 -33.92 8.10 17.38
C GLN A 354 -32.71 7.74 18.24
N ASN A 355 -32.97 7.34 19.49
CA ASN A 355 -31.95 6.76 20.36
C ASN A 355 -31.57 5.36 19.89
N ILE A 356 -30.27 5.13 19.71
CA ILE A 356 -29.69 3.87 19.23
C ILE A 356 -29.77 2.80 20.33
N ARG A 357 -30.30 1.64 19.93
CA ARG A 357 -30.35 0.41 20.74
C ARG A 357 -29.40 -0.65 20.21
N ILE A 358 -29.16 -1.72 20.98
CA ILE A 358 -28.34 -2.87 20.56
C ILE A 358 -28.82 -3.44 19.21
N SER A 359 -30.14 -3.52 19.00
CA SER A 359 -30.71 -4.05 17.75
C SER A 359 -30.32 -3.23 16.52
N ASP A 360 -30.13 -1.91 16.67
CA ASP A 360 -29.76 -1.03 15.55
C ASP A 360 -28.29 -1.21 15.19
N LEU A 361 -27.42 -1.39 16.18
CA LEU A 361 -26.00 -1.69 15.95
C LEU A 361 -25.84 -3.00 15.16
N LYS A 362 -26.63 -4.04 15.50
CA LYS A 362 -26.64 -5.30 14.75
C LYS A 362 -27.12 -5.10 13.30
N LYS A 363 -28.18 -4.31 13.08
CA LYS A 363 -28.67 -3.98 11.72
C LYS A 363 -27.66 -3.18 10.89
N LEU A 364 -26.84 -2.36 11.55
CA LEU A 364 -25.73 -1.65 10.92
C LEU A 364 -24.52 -2.53 10.58
N LYS A 365 -24.62 -3.86 10.81
CA LYS A 365 -23.54 -4.82 10.60
C LYS A 365 -22.29 -4.50 11.43
N VAL A 366 -22.46 -3.90 12.61
CA VAL A 366 -21.37 -3.78 13.59
C VAL A 366 -20.96 -5.18 14.02
N ALA A 367 -19.65 -5.40 14.19
CA ALA A 367 -19.09 -6.64 14.74
C ALA A 367 -19.43 -6.75 16.24
N TRP A 368 -20.69 -7.05 16.54
CA TRP A 368 -21.26 -6.91 17.87
C TRP A 368 -20.52 -7.74 18.92
N ASN A 369 -20.03 -8.92 18.53
CA ASN A 369 -19.25 -9.78 19.43
C ASN A 369 -17.97 -9.12 19.94
N ARG A 370 -17.38 -8.20 19.15
CA ARG A 370 -16.23 -7.37 19.55
C ARG A 370 -16.69 -6.09 20.25
N ALA A 371 -17.66 -5.38 19.66
CA ALA A 371 -18.08 -4.05 20.12
C ALA A 371 -18.82 -4.06 21.48
N LYS A 372 -19.52 -5.14 21.84
CA LYS A 372 -20.40 -5.20 23.02
C LYS A 372 -19.74 -4.86 24.36
N TYR A 373 -18.43 -5.02 24.49
CA TYR A 373 -17.69 -4.71 25.72
C TYR A 373 -17.38 -3.22 25.88
N PHE A 374 -17.40 -2.47 24.78
CA PHE A 374 -16.88 -1.10 24.70
C PHE A 374 -17.98 -0.04 24.57
N VAL A 375 -19.25 -0.44 24.51
CA VAL A 375 -20.36 0.43 24.10
C VAL A 375 -21.49 0.47 25.12
N LEU A 376 -21.94 1.68 25.48
CA LEU A 376 -23.26 1.91 26.08
C LEU A 376 -24.27 2.23 24.98
N THR A 377 -25.48 1.70 25.14
CA THR A 377 -26.66 1.91 24.29
C THR A 377 -27.83 2.41 25.13
N ASN A 378 -28.90 2.88 24.49
CA ASN A 378 -30.09 3.35 25.23
C ASN A 378 -30.77 2.21 25.99
N ASP A 379 -30.67 0.98 25.50
CA ASP A 379 -31.00 -0.24 26.24
C ASP A 379 -29.81 -0.73 27.08
N HIS A 380 -30.09 -1.31 28.25
CA HIS A 380 -29.06 -1.80 29.17
C HIS A 380 -28.17 -2.85 28.49
N ASN A 381 -26.87 -2.56 28.36
CA ASN A 381 -25.89 -3.50 27.82
C ASN A 381 -25.12 -4.19 28.97
N PRO A 382 -25.45 -5.44 29.34
CA PRO A 382 -24.81 -6.14 30.44
C PRO A 382 -23.34 -6.51 30.16
N ALA A 383 -22.94 -6.59 28.88
CA ALA A 383 -21.59 -7.00 28.50
C ALA A 383 -20.51 -5.98 28.88
N VAL A 384 -20.89 -4.72 29.14
CA VAL A 384 -19.98 -3.66 29.60
C VAL A 384 -19.33 -4.01 30.94
N LYS A 385 -20.02 -4.75 31.82
CA LYS A 385 -19.45 -5.20 33.11
C LYS A 385 -18.21 -6.07 32.96
N ASN A 386 -17.98 -6.63 31.77
CA ASN A 386 -16.88 -7.53 31.46
C ASN A 386 -15.67 -6.81 30.81
N LEU A 387 -15.68 -5.48 30.72
CA LEU A 387 -14.60 -4.69 30.11
C LEU A 387 -13.25 -4.89 30.84
N ASP A 388 -13.30 -5.00 32.17
CA ASP A 388 -12.11 -5.12 33.02
C ASP A 388 -11.70 -6.58 33.29
N MET A 389 -12.29 -7.55 32.58
CA MET A 389 -11.84 -8.95 32.70
C MET A 389 -10.40 -9.07 32.20
N LEU A 390 -9.55 -9.70 33.02
CA LEU A 390 -8.16 -9.99 32.67
C LEU A 390 -8.04 -10.87 31.41
N ASP A 391 -9.01 -11.74 31.16
CA ASP A 391 -9.01 -12.65 30.01
C ASP A 391 -9.79 -12.12 28.78
N LEU A 392 -10.17 -10.83 28.79
CA LEU A 392 -10.94 -10.22 27.70
C LEU A 392 -10.21 -10.31 26.36
N GLU A 393 -8.89 -10.06 26.36
CA GLU A 393 -8.07 -10.16 25.15
C GLU A 393 -8.19 -11.54 24.52
N ARG A 394 -8.00 -12.61 25.32
CA ARG A 394 -8.09 -14.00 24.87
C ARG A 394 -9.46 -14.33 24.28
N LYS A 395 -10.54 -13.77 24.84
CA LYS A 395 -11.92 -13.94 24.33
C LYS A 395 -12.18 -13.21 23.01
N LEU A 396 -11.43 -12.15 22.73
CA LEU A 396 -11.58 -11.32 21.53
C LEU A 396 -10.61 -11.69 20.41
N ARG A 397 -9.64 -12.57 20.68
CA ARG A 397 -8.77 -13.12 19.64
C ARG A 397 -9.60 -13.89 18.61
N PRO A 398 -9.41 -13.63 17.31
CA PRO A 398 -10.06 -14.42 16.28
C PRO A 398 -9.63 -15.88 16.38
N ALA A 399 -10.57 -16.82 16.21
CA ALA A 399 -10.22 -18.22 16.02
C ALA A 399 -9.37 -18.31 14.75
N THR A 400 -8.19 -18.95 14.83
CA THR A 400 -7.16 -19.04 13.79
C THR A 400 -7.76 -19.14 12.38
N GLN A 401 -7.71 -18.03 11.64
CA GLN A 401 -8.19 -17.96 10.27
C GLN A 401 -6.97 -17.76 9.35
N GLN A 402 -6.95 -18.51 8.25
CA GLN A 402 -5.89 -18.41 7.24
C GLN A 402 -5.85 -16.98 6.70
N LEU A 403 -4.77 -16.26 7.03
CA LEU A 403 -4.58 -14.86 6.64
C LEU A 403 -4.45 -14.77 5.11
N MET A 404 -5.50 -14.28 4.46
CA MET A 404 -5.40 -13.76 3.10
C MET A 404 -4.95 -12.30 3.19
N LEU A 405 -4.13 -11.84 2.24
CA LEU A 405 -3.64 -10.45 2.12
C LEU A 405 -4.78 -9.39 2.08
N PHE A 406 -6.04 -9.82 2.03
CA PHE A 406 -7.24 -9.03 1.81
C PHE A 406 -8.29 -9.11 2.94
N ASP A 407 -7.92 -9.51 4.17
CA ASP A 407 -8.84 -9.31 5.31
C ASP A 407 -9.12 -7.82 5.55
N ALA A 408 -8.21 -6.93 5.13
CA ALA A 408 -8.47 -5.50 4.98
C ALA A 408 -9.67 -5.15 4.07
N MET A 409 -10.07 -6.05 3.15
CA MET A 409 -11.20 -5.89 2.24
C MET A 409 -12.52 -6.43 2.80
N GLN A 410 -12.48 -7.50 3.60
CA GLN A 410 -13.62 -7.82 4.48
C GLN A 410 -13.87 -6.61 5.38
N SER A 411 -12.83 -6.08 6.02
CA SER A 411 -12.86 -4.83 6.78
C SER A 411 -13.36 -3.61 5.98
N ALA A 412 -13.04 -3.46 4.69
CA ALA A 412 -13.55 -2.36 3.85
C ALA A 412 -15.03 -2.55 3.41
N THR A 413 -15.49 -3.78 3.24
CA THR A 413 -16.88 -4.10 2.86
C THR A 413 -17.81 -4.23 4.07
N SER A 414 -17.33 -4.78 5.18
CA SER A 414 -18.00 -4.91 6.48
C SER A 414 -17.89 -3.64 7.33
N GLY A 415 -16.86 -2.82 7.09
CA GLY A 415 -16.50 -1.70 7.97
C GLY A 415 -15.76 -2.16 9.24
N GLU A 416 -15.13 -3.33 9.24
CA GLU A 416 -14.26 -3.74 10.34
C GLU A 416 -12.83 -3.19 10.17
N VAL A 417 -12.00 -3.32 11.21
CA VAL A 417 -10.54 -3.41 11.12
C VAL A 417 -10.15 -4.68 11.85
#